data_AF-A0A931WY22-F1
#
_entry.id   AF-A0A931WY22-F1
#
_cell.length_a   1.000
_cell.length_b   1.000
_cell.length_c   1.000
_cell.angle_alpha   90.00
_cell.angle_beta   90.00
_cell.angle_gamma   90.00
#
_symmetry.space_group_name_H-M   'P 1'
#
loop_
_entity.id
_entity.type
_entity.pdbx_description
1 polymer ?
#
loop_
_entity_poly.entity_id
_entity_poly.type
_entity_poly.pdbx_seq_one_letter_code
_entity_poly.pdbx_strand_id
1 'polypeptide(L)'
;MPVVTVSSKHQITLPAEIVRAMDLKPGDKLIANALDWRIVIMKESENRLERYIGSLKGVYGSTKEEIDRYIAEVRYGWDIDALKDALAGDATLRAVYGAIPSSDVGIRLDEIGRKTGIKALGDLLRYLGRLQELNAIKQIPLEFDPEKLQGNQIYRRIP
;
A
#
# COMPACT_ATOMS: atom_id res chain seq x y z
N MET A 1 -16.23 17.51 -45.93
CA MET A 1 -16.83 17.48 -44.58
C MET A 1 -18.33 17.25 -44.75
N PRO A 2 -18.86 16.10 -44.34
CA PRO A 2 -20.30 15.84 -44.44
C PRO A 2 -21.06 16.75 -43.47
N VAL A 3 -22.09 17.44 -43.98
CA VAL A 3 -23.05 18.19 -43.17
C VAL A 3 -24.20 17.26 -42.81
N VAL A 4 -24.57 17.22 -41.53
CA VAL A 4 -25.66 16.38 -41.01
C VAL A 4 -26.72 17.25 -40.36
N THR A 5 -27.97 16.82 -40.47
CA THR A 5 -29.11 17.51 -39.87
C THR A 5 -29.53 16.82 -38.58
N VAL A 6 -29.81 17.60 -37.54
CA VAL A 6 -30.42 17.10 -36.30
C VAL A 6 -31.91 16.92 -36.55
N SER A 7 -32.42 15.71 -36.36
CA SER A 7 -33.85 15.42 -36.50
C SER A 7 -34.67 16.03 -35.36
N SER A 8 -36.00 16.03 -35.49
CA SER A 8 -36.93 16.49 -34.44
C SER A 8 -36.81 15.73 -33.12
N LYS A 9 -36.19 14.54 -33.13
CA LYS A 9 -35.91 13.74 -31.93
C LYS A 9 -34.46 13.89 -31.45
N HIS A 10 -33.76 14.92 -31.90
CA HIS A 10 -32.35 15.16 -31.57
C HIS A 10 -31.42 14.03 -32.04
N GLN A 11 -31.81 13.30 -33.09
CA GLN A 11 -30.97 12.25 -33.67
C GLN A 11 -30.12 12.84 -34.80
N ILE A 12 -28.87 12.42 -34.88
CA ILE A 12 -27.99 12.69 -36.01
C ILE A 12 -27.71 11.40 -36.75
N THR A 13 -27.71 11.47 -38.08
CA THR A 13 -27.27 10.34 -38.91
C THR A 13 -25.76 10.41 -39.06
N LEU A 14 -25.05 9.37 -38.63
CA LEU A 14 -23.61 9.27 -38.84
C LEU A 14 -23.31 8.92 -40.31
N PRO A 15 -22.50 9.71 -41.03
CA PRO A 15 -22.05 9.38 -42.37
C PRO A 15 -21.30 8.05 -42.40
N ALA A 16 -21.46 7.29 -43.49
CA ALA A 16 -20.87 5.96 -43.64
C ALA A 16 -19.34 5.95 -43.47
N GLU A 17 -18.66 7.04 -43.86
CA GLU A 17 -17.22 7.21 -43.69
C GLU A 17 -16.80 7.20 -42.22
N ILE A 18 -17.57 7.86 -41.34
CA ILE A 18 -17.29 7.92 -39.90
C ILE A 18 -17.56 6.56 -39.25
N VAL A 19 -18.67 5.92 -39.61
CA VAL A 19 -19.05 4.58 -39.12
C VAL A 19 -17.93 3.56 -39.42
N ARG A 20 -17.39 3.58 -40.63
CA ARG A 20 -16.30 2.69 -41.05
C ARG A 20 -14.98 3.05 -40.36
N ALA A 21 -14.62 4.33 -40.29
CA ALA A 21 -13.37 4.77 -39.68
C ALA A 21 -13.29 4.44 -38.18
N MET A 22 -14.43 4.43 -37.49
CA MET A 22 -14.52 4.15 -36.06
C MET A 22 -14.95 2.70 -35.74
N ASP A 23 -15.09 1.83 -36.75
CA ASP A 23 -15.61 0.46 -36.64
C ASP A 23 -16.85 0.37 -35.74
N LEU A 24 -17.85 1.21 -36.04
CA LEU A 24 -19.10 1.26 -35.28
C LEU A 24 -20.07 0.20 -35.76
N LYS A 25 -20.61 -0.57 -34.82
CA LYS A 25 -21.63 -1.60 -35.08
C LYS A 25 -22.98 -1.16 -34.52
N PRO A 26 -24.10 -1.60 -35.12
CA PRO A 26 -25.41 -1.41 -34.52
C PRO A 26 -25.46 -1.95 -33.08
N GLY A 27 -25.83 -1.11 -32.12
CA GLY A 27 -25.85 -1.45 -30.70
C GLY A 27 -24.64 -0.96 -29.90
N ASP A 28 -23.58 -0.46 -30.56
CA ASP A 28 -22.46 0.16 -29.88
C ASP A 28 -22.91 1.39 -29.07
N LYS A 29 -22.37 1.52 -27.85
CA LYS A 29 -22.58 2.68 -27.01
C LYS A 29 -21.54 3.74 -27.32
N LEU A 30 -22.02 4.98 -27.45
CA LEU A 30 -21.21 6.15 -27.71
C LEU A 30 -21.34 7.14 -26.56
N ILE A 31 -20.23 7.78 -26.20
CA ILE A 31 -20.20 8.89 -25.26
C ILE A 31 -20.26 10.18 -26.07
N ALA A 32 -21.23 11.04 -25.80
CA ALA A 32 -21.36 12.35 -26.41
C ALA A 32 -21.13 13.44 -25.35
N ASN A 33 -20.13 14.29 -25.56
CA ASN A 33 -19.81 15.42 -24.70
C ASN A 33 -19.88 16.73 -25.48
N ALA A 34 -20.41 17.78 -24.85
CA ALA A 34 -20.28 19.14 -25.35
C ALA A 34 -18.95 19.73 -24.87
N LEU A 35 -18.10 20.15 -25.81
CA LEU A 35 -16.85 20.85 -25.54
C LEU A 35 -16.86 22.17 -26.32
N ASP A 36 -17.01 23.27 -25.58
CA ASP A 36 -17.22 24.62 -26.12
C ASP A 36 -18.40 24.67 -27.13
N TRP A 37 -18.10 24.90 -28.40
CA TRP A 37 -19.06 24.97 -29.51
C TRP A 37 -19.14 23.68 -30.34
N ARG A 38 -18.60 22.57 -29.82
CA ARG A 38 -18.51 21.29 -30.54
C ARG A 38 -19.14 20.16 -29.75
N ILE A 39 -19.72 19.21 -30.47
CA ILE A 39 -20.12 17.91 -29.92
C ILE A 39 -19.00 16.93 -30.27
N VAL A 40 -18.42 16.31 -29.24
CA VAL A 40 -17.41 15.27 -29.38
C VAL A 40 -18.08 13.93 -29.07
N ILE A 41 -18.06 13.03 -30.06
CA ILE A 41 -18.61 11.68 -29.93
C ILE A 41 -17.46 10.69 -29.97
N MET A 42 -17.40 9.82 -28.96
CA MET A 42 -16.36 8.81 -28.81
C MET A 42 -16.99 7.44 -28.61
N LYS A 43 -16.33 6.39 -29.09
CA LYS A 43 -16.70 5.01 -28.77
C LYS A 43 -16.47 4.79 -27.28
N GLU A 44 -17.44 4.18 -26.58
CA GLU A 44 -17.23 3.80 -25.18
C GLU A 44 -16.09 2.76 -25.14
N SER A 45 -14.98 3.11 -24.48
CA SER A 45 -13.88 2.17 -24.23
C SER A 45 -14.41 0.94 -23.50
N GLU A 46 -14.10 -0.26 -23.99
CA GLU A 46 -14.42 -1.52 -23.29
C GLU A 46 -13.69 -1.60 -21.93
N ASN A 47 -12.64 -0.80 -21.77
CA ASN A 47 -11.80 -0.82 -20.58
C ASN A 47 -12.41 0.05 -19.47
N ARG A 48 -13.33 -0.56 -18.70
CA ARG A 48 -13.97 0.06 -17.52
C ARG A 48 -12.97 0.68 -16.54
N LEU A 49 -11.72 0.20 -16.49
CA LEU A 49 -10.69 0.73 -15.62
C LEU A 49 -10.30 2.17 -16.00
N GLU A 50 -10.27 2.52 -17.29
CA GLU A 50 -9.94 3.87 -17.76
C GLU A 50 -10.93 4.93 -17.24
N ARG A 51 -12.19 4.56 -17.01
CA ARG A 51 -13.22 5.43 -16.43
C ARG A 51 -12.88 5.90 -15.00
N TYR A 52 -12.15 5.08 -14.25
CA TYR A 52 -11.86 5.34 -12.84
C TYR A 52 -10.42 5.80 -12.59
N ILE A 53 -9.59 5.90 -13.63
CA ILE A 53 -8.24 6.46 -13.48
C ILE A 53 -8.37 7.91 -13.00
N GLY A 54 -7.86 8.17 -11.80
CA GLY A 54 -7.87 9.50 -11.19
C GLY A 54 -9.17 9.90 -10.49
N SER A 55 -10.20 9.06 -10.45
CA SER A 55 -11.48 9.37 -9.78
C SER A 55 -11.36 9.53 -8.26
N LEU A 56 -10.30 8.96 -7.67
CA LEU A 56 -9.99 9.05 -6.24
C LEU A 56 -8.91 10.10 -5.91
N LYS A 57 -8.57 10.98 -6.87
CA LYS A 57 -7.61 12.06 -6.63
C LYS A 57 -8.13 12.98 -5.52
N GLY A 58 -7.31 13.23 -4.49
CA GLY A 58 -7.68 14.05 -3.34
C GLY A 58 -8.36 13.30 -2.20
N VAL A 59 -8.78 12.04 -2.38
CA VAL A 59 -9.43 11.24 -1.32
C VAL A 59 -8.44 10.81 -0.24
N TYR A 60 -7.23 10.44 -0.65
CA TYR A 60 -6.17 9.94 0.25
C TYR A 60 -5.05 10.96 0.49
N GLY A 61 -5.27 12.22 0.10
CA GLY A 61 -4.27 13.27 0.09
C GLY A 61 -4.26 14.04 -1.24
N SER A 62 -3.88 15.30 -1.17
CA SER A 62 -3.74 16.21 -2.33
C SER A 62 -2.29 16.25 -2.83
N THR A 63 -1.33 15.89 -1.98
CA THR A 63 0.10 15.80 -2.29
C THR A 63 0.60 14.36 -2.17
N LYS A 64 1.76 14.07 -2.76
CA LYS A 64 2.38 12.75 -2.65
C LYS A 64 2.70 12.42 -1.19
N GLU A 65 3.17 13.41 -0.44
CA GLU A 65 3.58 13.27 0.96
C GLU A 65 2.39 12.95 1.87
N GLU A 66 1.21 13.52 1.59
CA GLU A 66 -0.03 13.19 2.30
C GLU A 66 -0.51 11.77 2.00
N ILE A 67 -0.42 11.36 0.74
CA ILE A 67 -0.77 10.00 0.31
C ILE A 67 0.18 8.98 0.94
N ASP A 68 1.48 9.24 0.91
CA ASP A 68 2.50 8.39 1.52
C ASP A 68 2.28 8.28 3.04
N ARG A 69 1.91 9.39 3.71
CA ARG A 69 1.55 9.38 5.13
C ARG A 69 0.30 8.55 5.41
N TYR A 70 -0.78 8.75 4.64
CA TYR A 70 -2.01 7.98 4.79
C TYR A 70 -1.76 6.47 4.62
N ILE A 71 -0.99 6.09 3.59
CA ILE A 71 -0.62 4.70 3.34
C ILE A 71 0.22 4.15 4.51
N ALA A 72 1.16 4.93 5.04
CA ALA A 72 1.98 4.53 6.17
C ALA A 72 1.12 4.30 7.43
N GLU A 73 0.17 5.19 7.72
CA GLU A 73 -0.75 5.06 8.86
C GLU A 73 -1.63 3.80 8.75
N VAL A 74 -2.22 3.55 7.56
CA VAL A 74 -3.05 2.36 7.33
C VAL A 74 -2.24 1.08 7.47
N ARG A 75 -1.02 1.04 6.89
CA ARG A 75 -0.14 -0.12 7.00
C ARG A 75 0.31 -0.37 8.43
N TYR A 76 0.63 0.70 9.16
CA TYR A 76 1.02 0.61 10.55
C TYR A 76 -0.10 0.01 11.42
N GLY A 77 -1.37 0.36 11.14
CA GLY A 77 -2.52 -0.26 11.78
C GLY A 77 -2.63 -1.77 11.53
N TRP A 78 -2.37 -2.24 10.31
CA TRP A 78 -2.40 -3.66 9.97
C TRP A 78 -1.30 -4.45 10.70
N ASP A 79 -0.09 -3.87 10.78
CA ASP A 79 1.03 -4.47 11.49
C ASP A 79 0.74 -4.59 12.99
N ILE A 80 0.08 -3.59 13.59
CA ILE A 80 -0.34 -3.63 15.00
C ILE A 80 -1.34 -4.77 15.26
N ASP A 81 -2.35 -4.93 14.42
CA ASP A 81 -3.37 -5.95 14.65
C ASP A 81 -2.80 -7.36 14.44
N ALA A 82 -1.97 -7.55 13.40
CA ALA A 82 -1.21 -8.78 13.20
C ALA A 82 -0.28 -9.10 14.39
N LEU A 83 0.37 -8.07 14.96
CA LEU A 83 1.18 -8.22 16.16
C LEU A 83 0.32 -8.64 17.35
N LYS A 84 -0.80 -7.96 17.63
CA LYS A 84 -1.69 -8.32 18.75
C LYS A 84 -2.15 -9.77 18.66
N ASP A 85 -2.56 -10.22 17.48
CA ASP A 85 -3.02 -11.59 17.25
C ASP A 85 -1.88 -12.59 17.49
N ALA A 86 -0.67 -12.30 16.97
CA ALA A 86 0.50 -13.13 17.18
C ALA A 86 0.91 -13.22 18.66
N LEU A 87 0.88 -12.10 19.38
CA LEU A 87 1.19 -12.05 20.81
C LEU A 87 0.12 -12.73 21.68
N ALA A 88 -1.14 -12.74 21.23
CA ALA A 88 -2.21 -13.46 21.91
C ALA A 88 -2.06 -14.98 21.74
N GLY A 89 -1.59 -15.44 20.58
CA GLY A 89 -1.42 -16.86 20.26
C GLY A 89 -0.11 -17.50 20.78
N ASP A 90 0.90 -16.70 21.16
CA ASP A 90 2.23 -17.19 21.53
C ASP A 90 2.78 -16.49 22.78
N ALA A 91 2.68 -17.17 23.93
CA ALA A 91 3.14 -16.64 25.21
C ALA A 91 4.66 -16.39 25.25
N THR A 92 5.45 -17.16 24.51
CA THR A 92 6.91 -17.00 24.45
C THR A 92 7.27 -15.79 23.62
N LEU A 93 6.64 -15.62 22.45
CA LEU A 93 6.76 -14.42 21.63
C LEU A 93 6.37 -13.15 22.43
N ARG A 94 5.32 -13.23 23.24
CA ARG A 94 4.90 -12.15 24.15
C ARG A 94 5.93 -11.83 25.23
N ALA A 95 6.56 -12.85 25.82
CA ALA A 95 7.63 -12.63 26.78
C ALA A 95 8.87 -11.98 26.13
N VAL A 96 9.24 -12.43 24.92
CA VAL A 96 10.36 -11.86 24.15
C VAL A 96 10.08 -10.41 23.78
N TYR A 97 8.90 -10.12 23.21
CA TYR A 97 8.49 -8.75 22.94
C TYR A 97 8.50 -7.90 24.21
N GLY A 98 7.95 -8.45 25.31
CA GLY A 98 7.92 -7.88 26.66
C GLY A 98 9.28 -7.45 27.21
N ALA A 99 10.32 -8.24 26.94
CA ALA A 99 11.69 -7.98 27.39
C ALA A 99 12.40 -6.83 26.64
N ILE A 100 11.91 -6.47 25.44
CA ILE A 100 12.50 -5.43 24.60
C ILE A 100 11.90 -4.07 24.99
N PRO A 101 12.72 -3.05 25.30
CA PRO A 101 12.24 -1.75 25.72
C PRO A 101 11.67 -0.96 24.54
N SER A 102 10.71 -0.09 24.85
CA SER A 102 10.19 0.93 23.93
C SER A 102 11.07 2.18 23.83
N SER A 103 12.12 2.28 24.64
CA SER A 103 13.07 3.40 24.64
C SER A 103 14.10 3.31 23.51
N ASP A 104 14.63 4.45 23.09
CA ASP A 104 15.64 4.55 22.02
C ASP A 104 16.96 3.81 22.29
N VAL A 105 17.26 3.48 23.54
CA VAL A 105 18.51 2.84 23.98
C VAL A 105 18.60 1.35 23.55
N GLY A 106 17.47 0.70 23.29
CA GLY A 106 17.41 -0.73 22.92
C GLY A 106 17.94 -1.69 23.99
N ILE A 107 17.95 -2.99 23.70
CA ILE A 107 18.45 -4.06 24.58
C ILE A 107 19.30 -5.07 23.80
N ARG A 108 20.33 -5.61 24.44
CA ARG A 108 21.22 -6.62 23.83
C ARG A 108 20.59 -8.01 23.81
N LEU A 109 20.96 -8.80 22.80
CA LEU A 109 20.48 -10.17 22.60
C LEU A 109 20.67 -11.08 23.84
N ASP A 110 21.83 -11.03 24.50
CA ASP A 110 22.12 -11.82 25.70
C ASP A 110 21.22 -11.44 26.90
N GLU A 111 20.85 -10.17 26.98
CA GLU A 111 19.98 -9.66 28.04
C GLU A 111 18.52 -10.05 27.80
N ILE A 112 18.08 -10.09 26.54
CA ILE A 112 16.75 -10.63 26.17
C ILE A 112 16.66 -12.11 26.58
N GLY A 113 17.67 -12.91 26.23
CA GLY A 113 17.74 -14.33 26.64
C GLY A 113 17.65 -14.52 28.15
N ARG A 114 18.38 -13.69 28.92
CA ARG A 114 18.32 -13.71 30.40
C ARG A 114 16.95 -13.33 30.95
N LYS A 115 16.30 -12.28 30.42
CA LYS A 115 14.97 -11.83 30.88
C LYS A 115 13.84 -12.81 30.53
N THR A 116 13.98 -13.52 29.42
CA THR A 116 12.96 -14.46 28.92
C THR A 116 13.18 -15.90 29.39
N GLY A 117 14.38 -16.22 29.89
CA GLY A 117 14.77 -17.57 30.27
C GLY A 117 15.12 -18.48 29.08
N ILE A 118 15.15 -17.95 27.86
CA ILE A 118 15.47 -18.70 26.64
C ILE A 118 17.00 -18.86 26.55
N LYS A 119 17.46 -20.11 26.69
CA LYS A 119 18.91 -20.45 26.67
C LYS A 119 19.44 -20.72 25.26
N ALA A 120 18.59 -21.22 24.36
CA ALA A 120 18.98 -21.55 23.00
C ALA A 120 18.96 -20.30 22.11
N LEU A 121 20.12 -19.93 21.59
CA LEU A 121 20.27 -18.76 20.71
C LEU A 121 19.38 -18.86 19.45
N GLY A 122 19.26 -20.06 18.87
CA GLY A 122 18.42 -20.29 17.69
C GLY A 122 16.94 -20.01 17.94
N ASP A 123 16.42 -20.42 19.10
CA ASP A 123 15.03 -20.14 19.48
C ASP A 123 14.80 -18.65 19.69
N LEU A 124 15.73 -17.97 20.37
CA LEU A 124 15.66 -16.53 20.58
C LEU A 124 15.68 -15.76 19.25
N LEU A 125 16.58 -16.11 18.34
CA LEU A 125 16.64 -15.51 17.01
C LEU A 125 15.39 -15.78 16.17
N ARG A 126 14.76 -16.95 16.33
CA ARG A 126 13.48 -17.26 15.67
C ARG A 126 12.37 -16.31 16.14
N TYR A 127 12.24 -16.08 17.44
CA TYR A 127 11.24 -15.14 17.96
C TYR A 127 11.53 -13.69 17.57
N LEU A 128 12.81 -13.29 17.59
CA LEU A 128 13.21 -11.95 17.15
C LEU A 128 12.97 -11.73 15.66
N GLY A 129 13.27 -12.73 14.81
CA GLY A 129 12.97 -12.69 13.38
C GLY A 129 11.46 -12.54 13.14
N ARG A 130 10.63 -13.31 13.86
CA ARG A 130 9.18 -13.17 13.78
C ARG A 130 8.68 -11.78 14.20
N LEU A 131 9.27 -11.18 15.23
CA LEU A 131 8.94 -9.80 15.64
C LEU A 131 9.43 -8.75 14.63
N GLN A 132 10.52 -9.00 13.90
CA GLN A 132 10.97 -8.14 12.81
C GLN A 132 10.04 -8.23 11.59
N GLU A 133 9.56 -9.42 11.24
CA GLU A 133 8.58 -9.63 10.17
C GLU A 133 7.26 -8.90 10.46
N LEU A 134 6.86 -8.84 11.72
CA LEU A 134 5.68 -8.10 12.20
C LEU A 134 5.93 -6.60 12.38
N ASN A 135 7.07 -6.08 11.93
CA ASN A 135 7.49 -4.68 12.13
C ASN A 135 7.39 -4.20 13.60
N ALA A 136 7.48 -5.12 14.56
CA ALA A 136 7.32 -4.83 15.98
C ALA A 136 8.64 -4.38 16.63
N ILE A 137 9.76 -4.81 16.07
CA ILE A 137 11.10 -4.49 16.57
C ILE A 137 12.06 -4.17 15.43
N LYS A 138 13.04 -3.32 15.71
CA LYS A 138 14.15 -3.01 14.81
C LYS A 138 15.46 -3.41 15.45
N GLN A 139 16.32 -4.04 14.65
CA GLN A 139 17.72 -4.23 15.02
C GLN A 139 18.50 -2.94 14.73
N ILE A 140 19.21 -2.45 15.73
CA ILE A 140 20.09 -1.30 15.62
C ILE A 140 21.52 -1.83 15.44
N PRO A 141 22.19 -1.52 14.33
CA PRO A 141 23.62 -1.72 14.24
C PRO A 141 24.30 -0.72 15.19
N LEU A 142 25.04 -1.21 16.18
CA LEU A 142 26.01 -0.37 16.89
C LEU A 142 27.05 0.11 15.88
N GLU A 143 27.50 1.37 16.01
CA GLU A 143 28.68 1.85 15.28
C GLU A 143 29.79 0.81 15.41
N PHE A 144 30.41 0.49 14.27
CA PHE A 144 31.41 -0.57 14.15
C PHE A 144 32.61 -0.25 15.06
N ASP A 145 32.70 -0.95 16.20
CA ASP A 145 33.88 -0.95 17.06
C ASP A 145 34.76 -2.15 16.64
N PRO A 146 35.82 -1.94 15.85
CA PRO A 146 36.65 -3.02 15.32
C PRO A 146 37.37 -3.85 16.40
N GLU A 147 37.47 -3.34 17.63
CA GLU A 147 38.12 -4.04 18.74
C GLU A 147 37.20 -5.07 19.43
N LYS A 148 35.88 -4.98 19.21
CA LYS A 148 34.87 -5.87 19.83
C LYS A 148 34.20 -6.74 18.77
N LEU A 149 34.99 -7.61 18.15
CA LEU A 149 34.63 -8.59 17.11
C LEU A 149 33.68 -9.72 17.60
N GLN A 150 32.66 -9.42 18.42
CA GLN A 150 31.54 -10.32 18.72
C GLN A 150 30.23 -9.54 18.93
N GLY A 151 29.34 -9.60 17.93
CA GLY A 151 27.89 -9.77 18.11
C GLY A 151 27.12 -8.87 19.09
N ASN A 152 27.30 -7.55 19.09
CA ASN A 152 26.42 -6.66 19.84
C ASN A 152 25.19 -6.26 19.00
N GLN A 153 24.25 -7.20 18.81
CA GLN A 153 22.96 -6.88 18.21
C GLN A 153 22.04 -6.27 19.27
N ILE A 154 21.66 -5.02 19.07
CA ILE A 154 20.69 -4.31 19.91
C ILE A 154 19.33 -4.33 19.23
N TYR A 155 18.27 -4.61 19.98
CA TYR A 155 16.89 -4.59 19.52
C TYR A 155 16.10 -3.52 20.28
N ARG A 156 15.22 -2.81 19.58
CA ARG A 156 14.24 -1.91 20.18
C ARG A 156 12.87 -2.13 19.58
N ARG A 157 11.81 -1.79 20.31
CA ARG A 157 10.46 -1.79 19.73
C ARG A 157 10.30 -0.65 18.74
N ILE A 158 9.50 -0.91 17.71
CA ILE A 158 8.99 0.13 16.82
C ILE A 158 7.70 0.64 17.49
N PRO A 159 7.60 1.95 17.78
CA PRO A 159 6.43 2.54 18.42
C PRO A 159 5.22 2.49 17.51
#